data_AF-A0A942K5X6-F1
#
_entry.id   AF-A0A942K5X6-F1
#
_cell.length_a   1.000
_cell.length_b   1.000
_cell.length_c   1.000
_cell.angle_alpha   90.00
_cell.angle_beta   90.00
_cell.angle_gamma   90.00
#
_symmetry.space_group_name_H-M   'P 1'
#
loop_
_entity.id
_entity.type
_entity.pdbx_description
1 polymer ?
#
loop_
_entity_poly.entity_id
_entity_poly.type
_entity_poly.pdbx_seq_one_letter_code
_entity_poly.pdbx_strand_id
1 'polypeptide(L)'
;MIDRDSKLSIGGQAKLLGISRGSVYYLPKPVSEYDLDIRRRLDELHLKHPFMGARQLRDQLNRQGIQIGRKRVKTLMMKMGIEALYCKPNTSKKTPGHEIHPYLLRGMTIHRANQVWALDTTYIPLAKGFAYLTAVVDWATRKVLAAKV
;
A
#
# COMPACT_ATOMS: atom_id res chain seq x y z
N MET A 1 -13.80 27.20 20.14
CA MET A 1 -14.69 26.28 19.39
C MET A 1 -15.69 25.59 20.31
N ILE A 2 -15.29 25.14 21.50
CA ILE A 2 -16.21 24.86 22.61
C ILE A 2 -16.14 26.05 23.57
N ASP A 3 -17.29 26.53 24.03
CA ASP A 3 -17.41 27.61 25.00
C ASP A 3 -18.06 27.09 26.29
N ARG A 4 -17.41 27.26 27.44
CA ARG A 4 -17.93 26.78 28.72
C ARG A 4 -19.00 27.68 29.31
N ASP A 5 -19.06 28.93 28.87
CA ASP A 5 -19.99 29.95 29.38
C ASP A 5 -21.24 30.07 28.50
N SER A 6 -21.37 29.24 27.47
CA SER A 6 -22.54 29.18 26.59
C SER A 6 -23.74 28.51 27.26
N LYS A 7 -24.96 28.90 26.84
CA LYS A 7 -26.23 28.27 27.27
C LYS A 7 -26.34 26.78 26.89
N LEU A 8 -25.60 26.34 25.86
CA LEU A 8 -25.57 24.95 25.43
C LEU A 8 -24.55 24.16 26.27
N SER A 9 -24.95 22.98 26.75
CA SER A 9 -24.03 22.09 27.45
C SER A 9 -22.85 21.67 26.55
N ILE A 10 -21.71 21.36 27.16
CA ILE A 10 -20.52 20.85 26.44
C ILE A 10 -20.87 19.64 25.55
N GLY A 11 -21.78 18.78 26.01
CA GLY A 11 -22.27 17.64 25.24
C GLY A 11 -23.09 18.06 24.01
N GLY A 12 -23.93 19.09 24.14
CA GLY A 12 -24.69 19.65 23.02
C GLY A 12 -23.78 20.30 21.97
N GLN A 13 -22.79 21.07 22.42
CA GLN A 13 -21.81 21.69 21.51
C GLN A 13 -20.96 20.63 20.79
N ALA A 14 -20.48 19.60 21.50
CA ALA A 14 -19.73 18.50 20.89
C ALA A 14 -20.57 17.74 19.85
N LYS A 15 -21.86 17.50 20.14
CA LYS A 15 -22.81 16.86 19.20
C LYS A 15 -23.03 17.71 17.94
N LEU A 16 -23.20 19.03 18.09
CA LEU A 16 -23.37 19.95 16.97
C LEU A 16 -22.13 20.02 16.08
N LEU A 17 -20.94 19.94 16.69
CA LEU A 17 -19.65 19.94 15.99
C LEU A 17 -19.25 18.56 15.43
N GLY A 18 -20.05 17.51 15.66
CA GLY A 18 -19.75 16.16 15.18
C GLY A 18 -18.51 15.52 15.84
N ILE A 19 -18.09 15.99 17.02
CA ILE A 19 -16.93 15.47 17.75
C ILE A 19 -17.35 14.71 19.01
N SER A 20 -16.52 13.79 19.48
CA SER A 20 -16.81 13.08 20.73
C SER A 20 -16.70 14.03 21.92
N ARG A 21 -17.59 13.90 22.91
CA ARG A 21 -17.52 14.70 24.15
C ARG A 21 -16.17 14.55 24.86
N GLY A 22 -15.57 13.35 24.82
CA GLY A 22 -14.27 13.09 25.44
C GLY A 22 -13.12 13.88 24.81
N SER A 23 -13.18 14.16 23.50
CA SER A 23 -12.16 14.96 22.81
C SER A 23 -12.08 16.41 23.31
N VAL A 24 -13.19 16.95 23.83
CA VAL A 24 -13.24 18.31 24.39
C VAL A 24 -12.33 18.48 25.61
N TYR A 25 -12.15 17.41 26.39
CA TYR A 25 -11.31 17.42 27.58
C TYR A 25 -9.87 16.96 27.30
N TYR A 26 -9.60 16.49 26.08
CA TYR A 26 -8.28 16.03 25.71
C TYR A 26 -7.35 17.21 25.50
N LEU A 27 -6.33 17.30 26.35
CA LEU A 27 -5.20 18.20 26.10
C LEU A 27 -4.19 17.48 25.19
N PRO A 28 -3.86 18.06 24.03
CA PRO A 28 -2.87 17.47 23.14
C PRO A 28 -1.54 17.33 23.89
N LYS A 29 -1.04 16.09 23.96
CA LYS A 29 0.28 15.84 24.53
C LYS A 29 1.34 16.19 23.48
N PRO A 30 2.30 17.08 23.80
CA PRO A 30 3.40 17.36 22.89
C PRO A 30 4.19 16.08 22.64
N VAL A 31 4.80 16.00 21.46
CA VAL A 31 5.74 14.93 21.16
C VAL A 31 6.97 15.14 22.04
N SER A 32 7.41 14.11 22.77
CA SER A 32 8.61 14.23 23.60
C SER A 32 9.86 14.41 22.72
N GLU A 33 10.87 15.10 23.24
CA GLU A 33 12.17 15.27 22.55
C GLU A 33 12.78 13.93 22.17
N TYR A 34 12.71 12.95 23.07
CA TYR A 34 13.13 11.58 22.80
C TYR A 34 12.44 10.95 21.58
N ASP A 35 11.14 11.22 21.38
CA ASP A 35 10.42 10.73 20.21
C ASP A 35 10.86 11.44 18.92
N LEU A 36 11.20 12.73 19.01
CA LEU A 36 11.71 13.49 17.87
C LEU A 36 13.11 12.98 17.46
N ASP A 37 13.99 12.71 18.42
CA ASP A 37 15.32 12.16 18.17
C ASP A 37 15.25 10.79 17.49
N ILE A 38 14.36 9.91 17.96
CA ILE A 38 14.18 8.60 17.33
C ILE A 38 13.62 8.75 15.91
N ARG A 39 12.68 9.67 15.69
CA ARG A 39 12.13 9.91 14.33
C ARG A 39 13.20 10.43 13.39
N ARG A 40 14.01 11.40 13.82
CA ARG A 40 15.15 11.89 13.03
C ARG A 40 16.10 10.74 12.69
N ARG A 41 16.42 9.89 13.67
CA ARG A 41 17.32 8.77 13.45
C ARG A 41 16.73 7.70 12.52
N LEU A 42 15.43 7.42 12.63
CA LEU A 42 14.74 6.51 11.72
C LEU A 42 14.75 7.04 10.28
N ASP A 43 14.59 8.34 10.10
CA ASP A 43 14.62 8.99 8.79
C ASP A 43 16.00 8.86 8.13
N GLU A 44 17.07 9.18 8.87
CA GLU A 44 18.46 8.98 8.41
C GLU A 44 18.75 7.52 8.03
N LEU A 45 18.29 6.56 8.84
CA LEU A 45 18.45 5.14 8.57
C LEU A 45 17.66 4.70 7.34
N HIS A 46 16.46 5.25 7.13
CA HIS A 46 15.63 4.96 5.96
C HIS A 46 16.27 5.49 4.68
N LEU A 47 16.79 6.72 4.68
CA LEU A 47 17.52 7.30 3.55
C LEU A 47 18.76 6.49 3.18
N LYS A 48 19.51 6.00 4.17
CA LYS A 48 20.72 5.20 3.94
C LYS A 48 20.41 3.75 3.56
N HIS A 49 19.34 3.18 4.10
CA HIS A 49 18.99 1.78 3.97
C HIS A 49 17.47 1.60 3.73
N PRO A 50 16.97 1.99 2.54
CA PRO A 50 15.53 2.04 2.26
C PRO A 50 14.82 0.68 2.34
N PHE A 51 15.56 -0.41 2.22
CA PHE A 51 15.06 -1.79 2.35
C PHE A 51 14.84 -2.26 3.80
N MET A 52 15.27 -1.48 4.81
CA MET A 52 15.14 -1.91 6.20
C MET A 52 13.72 -1.76 6.72
N GLY A 53 13.10 -2.88 7.10
CA GLY A 53 11.82 -2.89 7.78
C GLY A 53 11.93 -2.70 9.29
N ALA A 54 10.78 -2.61 9.98
CA ALA A 54 10.70 -2.37 11.42
C ALA A 54 11.54 -3.32 12.30
N ARG A 55 11.79 -4.55 11.86
CA ARG A 55 12.66 -5.50 12.58
C ARG A 55 14.14 -5.10 12.47
N GLN A 56 14.60 -4.79 11.27
CA GLN A 56 16.00 -4.40 11.02
C GLN A 56 16.30 -3.03 11.63
N LEU A 57 15.38 -2.07 11.50
CA LEU A 57 15.52 -0.74 12.11
C LEU A 57 15.58 -0.82 13.64
N ARG A 58 14.75 -1.67 14.27
CA ARG A 58 14.85 -1.96 15.71
C ARG A 58 16.25 -2.45 16.08
N ASP A 59 16.77 -3.44 15.36
CA ASP A 59 18.10 -4.01 15.67
C ASP A 59 19.21 -2.99 15.49
N GLN A 60 19.10 -2.15 14.47
CA GLN A 60 20.07 -1.09 14.22
C GLN A 60 20.05 -0.01 15.29
N LEU A 61 18.86 0.39 15.78
CA LEU A 61 18.70 1.32 16.89
C LEU A 61 19.23 0.73 18.20
N ASN A 62 18.91 -0.55 18.49
CA ASN A 62 19.42 -1.24 19.68
C ASN A 62 20.95 -1.35 19.66
N ARG A 63 21.57 -1.61 18.50
CA ARG A 63 23.04 -1.62 18.34
C ARG A 63 23.68 -0.24 18.59
N GLN A 64 22.92 0.84 18.43
CA GLN A 64 23.35 2.21 18.72
C GLN A 64 23.04 2.62 20.17
N GLY A 65 22.60 1.68 21.01
CA GLY A 65 22.25 1.93 22.41
C GLY A 65 20.81 2.43 22.64
N ILE A 66 20.03 2.64 21.58
CA ILE A 66 18.64 3.10 21.69
C ILE A 66 17.73 1.89 21.88
N GLN A 67 17.37 1.59 23.13
CA GLN A 67 16.50 0.46 23.46
C GLN A 67 15.05 0.73 23.02
N ILE A 68 14.61 0.07 21.95
CA ILE A 68 13.27 0.26 21.39
C ILE A 68 12.63 -1.05 20.95
N GLY A 69 11.31 -1.16 21.15
CA GLY A 69 10.53 -2.33 20.72
C GLY A 69 10.13 -2.27 19.25
N ARG A 70 10.03 -3.43 18.59
CA ARG A 70 9.57 -3.55 17.18
C ARG A 70 8.23 -2.87 16.92
N LYS A 71 7.26 -3.03 17.84
CA LYS A 71 5.92 -2.41 17.71
C LYS A 71 6.02 -0.89 17.68
N ARG A 72 6.88 -0.31 18.52
CA ARG A 72 7.12 1.13 18.58
C ARG A 72 7.73 1.65 17.29
N VAL A 73 8.76 0.98 16.77
CA VAL A 73 9.36 1.30 15.47
C VAL A 73 8.30 1.26 14.36
N LYS A 74 7.46 0.21 14.31
CA LYS A 74 6.37 0.11 13.31
C LYS A 74 5.39 1.29 13.41
N THR A 75 5.00 1.69 14.62
CA THR A 75 4.11 2.85 14.82
C THR A 75 4.76 4.16 14.37
N LEU A 76 6.05 4.35 14.65
CA LEU A 76 6.78 5.54 14.21
C LEU A 76 6.91 5.58 12.68
N MET A 77 7.28 4.45 12.06
CA MET A 77 7.31 4.33 10.60
C MET A 77 5.97 4.71 9.96
N MET A 78 4.86 4.19 10.49
CA MET A 78 3.51 4.52 10.01
C MET A 78 3.18 5.99 10.17
N LYS A 79 3.52 6.61 11.32
CA LYS A 79 3.29 8.05 11.56
C LYS A 79 4.13 8.95 10.66
N MET A 80 5.32 8.48 10.27
CA MET A 80 6.23 9.19 9.37
C MET A 80 5.93 8.93 7.89
N GLY A 81 5.08 7.94 7.57
CA GLY A 81 4.81 7.54 6.19
C GLY A 81 5.97 6.80 5.51
N ILE A 82 6.88 6.20 6.29
CA ILE A 82 8.01 5.44 5.75
C ILE A 82 7.74 3.93 5.77
N GLU A 83 8.12 3.24 4.71
CA GLU A 83 7.99 1.80 4.57
C GLU A 83 9.25 1.18 3.96
N ALA A 84 9.43 -0.13 4.13
CA ALA A 84 10.59 -0.80 3.56
C ALA A 84 10.42 -0.97 2.05
N LEU A 85 11.35 -0.40 1.28
CA LEU A 85 11.39 -0.48 -0.17
C LEU A 85 12.18 -1.71 -0.58
N TYR A 86 11.48 -2.75 -1.02
CA TYR A 86 12.08 -3.95 -1.59
C TYR A 86 12.02 -3.93 -3.12
N CYS A 87 13.10 -4.40 -3.75
CA CYS A 87 13.05 -4.71 -5.17
C CYS A 87 12.04 -5.84 -5.39
N LYS A 88 10.93 -5.54 -6.06
CA LYS A 88 10.02 -6.58 -6.54
C LYS A 88 10.76 -7.44 -7.58
N PRO A 89 10.44 -8.74 -7.71
CA PRO A 89 10.97 -9.55 -8.80
C PRO A 89 10.73 -8.83 -10.13
N ASN A 90 11.82 -8.53 -10.85
CA ASN A 90 11.71 -7.93 -12.17
C ASN A 90 11.34 -9.03 -13.16
N THR A 91 10.06 -9.37 -13.23
CA THR A 91 9.50 -10.36 -14.16
C THR A 91 9.64 -9.94 -15.63
N SER A 92 10.10 -8.70 -15.89
CA SER A 92 10.39 -8.19 -17.24
C SER A 92 11.85 -8.36 -17.65
N LYS A 93 12.74 -8.89 -16.80
CA LYS A 93 14.11 -9.24 -17.21
C LYS A 93 14.07 -10.43 -18.15
N LYS A 94 14.52 -10.21 -19.38
CA LYS A 94 14.64 -11.24 -20.42
C LYS A 94 15.70 -12.26 -20.00
N THR A 95 15.39 -13.54 -20.15
CA THR A 95 16.40 -14.60 -20.12
C THR A 95 17.31 -14.44 -21.34
N PRO A 96 18.65 -14.55 -21.19
CA PRO A 96 19.57 -14.49 -22.33
C PRO A 96 19.19 -15.52 -23.40
N GLY A 97 19.10 -15.08 -24.66
CA GLY A 97 18.74 -15.95 -25.80
C GLY A 97 17.28 -15.94 -26.23
N HIS A 98 16.38 -15.21 -25.54
CA HIS A 98 15.02 -15.02 -26.04
C HIS A 98 14.96 -14.04 -27.22
N GLU A 99 14.49 -14.54 -28.36
CA GLU A 99 14.19 -13.71 -29.52
C GLU A 99 13.02 -12.75 -29.22
N ILE A 100 13.16 -11.50 -29.68
CA ILE A 100 12.12 -10.48 -29.52
C ILE A 100 11.25 -10.53 -30.77
N HIS A 101 10.04 -11.07 -30.65
CA HIS A 101 9.08 -11.00 -31.74
C HIS A 101 8.47 -9.59 -31.84
N PRO A 102 8.31 -9.05 -33.06
CA PRO A 102 7.64 -7.77 -33.25
C PRO A 102 6.18 -7.86 -32.81
N TYR A 103 5.69 -6.83 -32.12
CA TYR A 103 4.28 -6.74 -31.76
C TYR A 103 3.46 -6.31 -32.98
N LEU A 104 2.90 -7.29 -33.69
CA LEU A 104 2.22 -7.10 -34.99
C LEU A 104 0.96 -6.24 -34.92
N LEU A 105 0.40 -6.03 -33.72
CA LEU A 105 -0.82 -5.23 -33.52
C LEU A 105 -0.51 -3.74 -33.32
N ARG A 106 0.77 -3.35 -33.33
CA ARG A 106 1.19 -1.95 -33.15
C ARG A 106 0.65 -1.08 -34.29
N GLY A 107 -0.11 -0.04 -33.95
CA GLY A 107 -0.68 0.90 -34.91
C GLY A 107 -1.93 0.39 -35.65
N MET A 108 -2.41 -0.81 -35.33
CA MET A 108 -3.62 -1.37 -35.93
C MET A 108 -4.87 -0.87 -35.22
N THR A 109 -5.76 -0.19 -35.94
CA THR A 109 -7.08 0.19 -35.43
C THR A 109 -8.04 -1.00 -35.49
N ILE A 110 -8.55 -1.43 -34.34
CA ILE A 110 -9.47 -2.56 -34.22
C ILE A 110 -10.88 -2.02 -34.01
N HIS A 111 -11.73 -2.18 -35.02
CA HIS A 111 -13.04 -1.51 -35.08
C HIS A 111 -14.20 -2.46 -35.41
N ARG A 112 -13.92 -3.75 -35.63
CA ARG A 112 -14.96 -4.76 -35.89
C ARG A 112 -14.75 -6.03 -35.08
N ALA A 113 -15.85 -6.71 -34.80
CA ALA A 113 -15.83 -8.05 -34.21
C ALA A 113 -15.05 -9.05 -35.08
N ASN A 114 -14.43 -10.04 -34.45
CA ASN A 114 -13.62 -11.10 -35.07
C ASN A 114 -12.39 -10.61 -35.85
N GLN A 115 -11.88 -9.42 -35.53
CA GLN A 115 -10.65 -8.90 -36.14
C GLN A 115 -9.39 -9.34 -35.37
N VAL A 116 -9.46 -9.33 -34.03
CA VAL A 116 -8.36 -9.78 -33.17
C VAL A 116 -8.96 -10.45 -31.94
N TRP A 117 -8.37 -11.58 -31.56
CA TRP A 117 -8.72 -12.30 -30.34
C TRP A 117 -7.56 -12.24 -29.35
N ALA A 118 -7.90 -12.04 -28.09
CA ALA A 118 -6.97 -12.18 -26.97
C ALA A 118 -7.23 -13.51 -26.27
N LEU A 119 -6.18 -14.20 -25.87
CA LEU A 119 -6.25 -15.36 -25.00
C LEU A 119 -5.63 -14.97 -23.66
N ASP A 120 -6.36 -15.18 -22.59
CA ASP A 120 -5.89 -14.93 -21.23
C ASP A 120 -6.18 -16.14 -20.34
N THR A 121 -5.23 -16.47 -19.48
CA THR A 121 -5.35 -17.55 -18.50
C THR A 121 -5.22 -16.97 -17.11
N THR A 122 -6.25 -17.17 -16.29
CA THR A 122 -6.33 -16.65 -14.93
C THR A 122 -6.66 -17.73 -13.91
N TYR A 123 -6.39 -17.43 -12.65
CA TYR A 123 -6.62 -18.34 -11.53
C TYR A 123 -7.92 -17.98 -10.82
N ILE A 124 -8.83 -18.95 -10.71
CA ILE A 124 -10.04 -18.81 -9.90
C ILE A 124 -9.78 -19.49 -8.55
N PRO A 125 -9.75 -18.74 -7.43
CA PRO A 125 -9.59 -19.34 -6.11
C PRO A 125 -10.83 -20.15 -5.73
N LEU A 126 -10.62 -21.36 -5.19
CA LEU A 126 -11.68 -22.25 -4.70
C LEU A 126 -11.54 -22.47 -3.19
N ALA A 127 -12.59 -23.00 -2.55
CA ALA A 127 -12.55 -23.34 -1.12
C ALA A 127 -11.38 -24.28 -0.75
N LYS A 128 -10.93 -25.10 -1.70
CA LYS A 128 -9.71 -25.91 -1.61
C LYS A 128 -8.94 -25.77 -2.93
N GLY A 129 -7.87 -24.99 -2.94
CA GLY A 129 -6.98 -24.82 -4.10
C GLY A 129 -7.45 -23.75 -5.09
N PHE A 130 -7.16 -23.98 -6.38
CA PHE A 130 -7.45 -23.05 -7.48
C PHE A 130 -7.78 -23.82 -8.77
N ALA A 131 -8.55 -23.21 -9.66
CA ALA A 131 -8.79 -23.68 -11.02
C ALA A 131 -8.20 -22.70 -12.05
N TYR A 132 -7.83 -23.21 -13.22
CA TYR A 132 -7.33 -22.41 -14.33
C TYR A 132 -8.47 -22.10 -15.29
N LEU A 133 -8.87 -20.84 -15.39
CA LEU A 133 -9.77 -20.39 -16.44
C LEU A 133 -8.93 -19.86 -17.60
N THR A 134 -9.06 -20.46 -18.78
CA THR A 134 -8.56 -19.89 -20.03
C THR A 134 -9.73 -19.40 -20.85
N ALA A 135 -9.70 -18.12 -21.25
CA ALA A 135 -10.74 -17.50 -22.04
C ALA A 135 -10.17 -16.90 -23.33
N VAL A 136 -10.93 -17.09 -24.43
CA VAL A 136 -10.71 -16.39 -25.70
C VAL A 136 -11.70 -15.24 -25.76
N VAL A 137 -11.18 -14.02 -25.92
CA VAL A 137 -11.97 -12.78 -25.89
C VAL A 137 -11.81 -12.03 -27.21
N ASP A 138 -12.93 -11.62 -27.80
CA ASP A 138 -12.92 -10.71 -28.93
C ASP A 138 -12.53 -9.30 -28.50
N TRP A 139 -11.52 -8.71 -29.15
CA TRP A 139 -10.94 -7.47 -28.65
C TRP A 139 -11.82 -6.24 -28.89
N ALA A 140 -12.60 -6.24 -29.98
CA ALA A 140 -13.49 -5.13 -30.35
C ALA A 140 -14.76 -5.12 -29.48
N THR A 141 -15.40 -6.27 -29.32
CA THR A 141 -16.69 -6.39 -28.62
C THR A 141 -16.56 -6.72 -27.14
N ARG A 142 -15.37 -7.13 -26.69
CA ARG A 142 -15.09 -7.61 -25.33
C ARG A 142 -15.87 -8.87 -24.93
N LYS A 143 -16.49 -9.56 -25.89
CA LYS A 143 -17.24 -10.79 -25.64
C LYS A 143 -16.28 -11.97 -25.47
N VAL A 144 -16.58 -12.84 -24.50
CA VAL A 144 -15.94 -14.14 -24.37
C VAL A 144 -16.51 -15.06 -25.44
N LEU A 145 -15.63 -15.56 -26.32
CA LEU A 145 -16.00 -16.44 -27.44
C LEU A 145 -15.97 -17.91 -27.01
N ALA A 146 -14.98 -18.27 -26.20
CA ALA A 146 -14.81 -19.61 -25.65
C ALA A 146 -14.13 -19.51 -24.28
N ALA A 147 -14.45 -20.44 -23.39
CA ALA A 147 -13.82 -20.55 -22.09
C ALA A 147 -13.68 -22.03 -21.72
N LYS A 148 -12.57 -22.36 -21.05
CA LYS A 148 -12.34 -23.68 -20.46
C LYS A 148 -11.78 -23.51 -19.06
N VAL A 149 -12.32 -24.31 -18.13
CA VAL A 149 -11.89 -24.43 -16.73
C VAL A 149 -11.16 -25.76 -16.56
#